data_AF-A0A0W0RWK5-F1
#
_entry.id   AF-A0A0W0RWK5-F1
#
_cell.length_a   1.000
_cell.length_b   1.000
_cell.length_c   1.000
_cell.angle_alpha   90.00
_cell.angle_beta   90.00
_cell.angle_gamma   90.00
#
_symmetry.space_group_name_H-M   'P 1'
#
loop_
_entity.id
_entity.type
_entity.pdbx_description
1 polymer ?
#
loop_
_entity_poly.entity_id
_entity_poly.type
_entity_poly.pdbx_seq_one_letter_code
_entity_poly.pdbx_strand_id
1 'polypeptide(L)'
;MKIPHGLLLFFSLIYQSAYAEKPLSPPSGQPPQCEQAYESSGQIKTINNVFNTLSSTCHSAGGMKLMHKILISEYSNEPTGVLFTCTGEDLNYVVFSCLFSTNVGSL
;
A
#
# COMPACT_ATOMS: atom_id res chain seq x y z
N MET A 1 64.12 -7.80 0.99
CA MET A 1 63.03 -7.32 0.13
C MET A 1 61.74 -7.29 0.93
N LYS A 2 60.95 -6.23 0.74
CA LYS A 2 59.74 -5.84 1.46
C LYS A 2 58.51 -6.42 0.77
N ILE A 3 57.52 -6.97 1.50
CA ILE A 3 56.07 -6.79 1.23
C ILE A 3 55.30 -7.02 2.55
N PRO A 4 54.58 -6.03 3.11
CA PRO A 4 53.58 -6.28 4.14
C PRO A 4 52.26 -6.72 3.46
N HIS A 5 51.74 -7.88 3.84
CA HIS A 5 50.43 -8.34 3.37
C HIS A 5 49.34 -7.62 4.18
N GLY A 6 48.90 -6.49 3.64
CA GLY A 6 47.77 -5.73 4.17
C GLY A 6 46.47 -6.53 4.03
N LEU A 7 45.86 -6.84 5.16
CA LEU A 7 44.51 -7.40 5.26
C LEU A 7 43.51 -6.28 4.90
N LEU A 8 43.16 -6.17 3.62
CA LEU A 8 42.10 -5.29 3.14
C LEU A 8 40.74 -5.89 3.53
N LEU A 9 40.21 -5.45 4.67
CA LEU A 9 38.80 -5.65 5.05
C LEU A 9 37.92 -4.83 4.10
N PHE A 10 37.43 -5.48 3.05
CA PHE A 10 36.34 -4.95 2.23
C PHE A 10 35.06 -4.92 3.09
N PHE A 11 34.78 -3.80 3.72
CA PHE A 11 33.47 -3.49 4.27
C PHE A 11 32.49 -3.32 3.10
N SER A 12 31.87 -4.41 2.67
CA SER A 12 30.70 -4.37 1.80
C SER A 12 29.53 -3.79 2.60
N LEU A 13 29.45 -2.45 2.64
CA LEU A 13 28.25 -1.73 3.07
C LEU A 13 27.13 -2.04 2.08
N ILE A 14 26.31 -3.04 2.41
CA ILE A 14 25.06 -3.32 1.71
C ILE A 14 24.13 -2.15 2.08
N TYR A 15 24.15 -1.09 1.27
CA TYR A 15 23.15 -0.03 1.33
C TYR A 15 21.80 -0.64 1.00
N GLN A 16 21.01 -0.98 2.02
CA GLN A 16 19.59 -1.25 1.84
C GLN A 16 18.90 0.09 1.67
N SER A 17 18.46 0.40 0.45
CA SER A 17 17.55 1.50 0.18
C SER A 17 16.22 1.22 0.88
N ALA A 18 16.02 1.81 2.06
CA ALA A 18 14.74 1.77 2.75
C ALA A 18 13.71 2.55 1.91
N TYR A 19 12.82 1.83 1.23
CA TYR A 19 11.69 2.44 0.53
C TYR A 19 10.60 2.76 1.56
N ALA A 20 10.38 4.04 1.84
CA ALA A 20 9.34 4.48 2.76
C ALA A 20 7.98 4.46 2.05
N GLU A 21 7.14 3.47 2.35
CA GLU A 21 5.74 3.47 1.90
C GLU A 21 5.00 4.64 2.55
N LYS A 22 4.32 5.47 1.73
CA LYS A 22 3.53 6.60 2.22
C LYS A 22 2.25 6.07 2.90
N PRO A 23 1.91 6.54 4.12
CA PRO A 23 0.66 6.14 4.75
C PRO A 23 -0.54 6.68 3.98
N LEU A 24 -1.62 5.90 3.98
CA LEU A 24 -2.91 6.27 3.46
C LEU A 24 -3.71 7.03 4.51
N SER A 25 -4.55 7.94 4.05
CA SER A 25 -5.51 8.69 4.86
C SER A 25 -6.81 7.90 5.04
N PRO A 26 -7.59 8.21 6.08
CA PRO A 26 -8.89 7.59 6.28
C PRO A 26 -9.80 7.79 5.05
N PRO A 27 -10.64 6.79 4.70
CA PRO A 27 -11.62 6.92 3.64
C PRO A 27 -12.76 7.85 4.10
N SER A 28 -13.38 8.57 3.16
CA SER A 28 -14.53 9.45 3.47
C SER A 28 -15.67 9.23 2.47
N GLY A 29 -16.89 9.05 2.97
CA GLY A 29 -18.09 8.83 2.15
C GLY A 29 -18.12 7.48 1.42
N GLN A 30 -17.47 6.46 1.98
CA GLN A 30 -17.30 5.14 1.35
C GLN A 30 -18.11 4.06 2.07
N PRO A 31 -18.28 2.87 1.46
CA PRO A 31 -18.92 1.75 2.13
C PRO A 31 -18.25 1.44 3.48
N PRO A 32 -19.02 1.01 4.52
CA PRO A 32 -18.49 0.76 5.87
C PRO A 32 -17.30 -0.20 5.90
N GLN A 33 -17.23 -1.13 4.94
CA GLN A 33 -16.13 -2.06 4.75
C GLN A 33 -14.77 -1.36 4.61
N CYS A 34 -14.73 -0.18 3.98
CA CYS A 34 -13.52 0.57 3.74
C CYS A 34 -12.97 1.19 5.02
N GLU A 35 -13.84 1.81 5.82
CA GLU A 35 -13.47 2.40 7.11
C GLU A 35 -13.05 1.32 8.10
N GLN A 36 -13.83 0.24 8.21
CA GLN A 36 -13.50 -0.88 9.08
C GLN A 36 -12.16 -1.53 8.71
N ALA A 37 -11.90 -1.74 7.42
CA ALA A 37 -10.63 -2.31 6.96
C ALA A 37 -9.46 -1.34 7.17
N TYR A 38 -9.68 -0.04 7.02
CA TYR A 38 -8.68 0.97 7.33
C TYR A 38 -8.33 0.98 8.82
N GLU A 39 -9.32 1.08 9.70
CA GLU A 39 -9.11 1.13 11.15
C GLU A 39 -8.44 -0.14 11.70
N SER A 40 -8.81 -1.30 11.17
CA SER A 40 -8.22 -2.59 11.55
C SER A 40 -6.92 -2.96 10.82
N SER A 41 -6.52 -2.22 9.78
CA SER A 41 -5.17 -2.35 9.21
C SER A 41 -4.12 -1.91 10.23
N GLY A 42 -2.91 -2.46 10.17
CA GLY A 42 -1.87 -2.26 11.20
C GLY A 42 -1.58 -0.80 11.59
N GLN A 43 -0.76 -0.59 12.63
CA GLN A 43 -0.50 0.76 13.17
C GLN A 43 -0.07 1.78 12.10
N ILE A 44 0.70 1.33 11.10
CA ILE A 44 1.04 2.13 9.93
C ILE A 44 0.08 1.74 8.80
N LYS A 45 -0.71 2.71 8.32
CA LYS A 45 -1.75 2.54 7.30
C LYS A 45 -1.15 2.49 5.89
N THR A 46 -0.22 1.58 5.62
CA THR A 46 0.38 1.45 4.29
C THR A 46 -0.54 0.73 3.32
N ILE A 47 -0.25 0.84 2.02
CA ILE A 47 -0.98 0.16 0.94
C ILE A 47 -1.08 -1.34 1.22
N ASN A 48 0.04 -1.98 1.58
CA ASN A 48 0.08 -3.42 1.83
C ASN A 48 -0.78 -3.82 3.04
N ASN A 49 -0.72 -3.03 4.12
CA ASN A 49 -1.50 -3.30 5.31
C ASN A 49 -3.01 -3.16 5.05
N VAL A 50 -3.41 -2.08 4.37
CA VAL A 50 -4.81 -1.87 3.98
C VAL A 50 -5.27 -2.94 2.97
N PHE A 51 -4.42 -3.34 2.03
CA PHE A 51 -4.70 -4.43 1.07
C PHE A 51 -5.01 -5.74 1.79
N ASN A 52 -4.17 -6.14 2.74
CA ASN A 52 -4.34 -7.41 3.46
C ASN A 52 -5.67 -7.45 4.22
N THR A 53 -6.02 -6.37 4.90
CA THR A 53 -7.31 -6.29 5.60
C THR A 53 -8.48 -6.27 4.63
N LEU A 54 -8.43 -5.46 3.57
CA LEU A 54 -9.46 -5.43 2.53
C LEU A 54 -9.60 -6.75 1.79
N SER A 55 -8.52 -7.54 1.67
CA SER A 55 -8.56 -8.84 1.01
C SER A 55 -9.42 -9.81 1.81
N SER A 56 -9.26 -9.83 3.13
CA SER A 56 -10.14 -10.59 4.02
C SER A 56 -11.58 -10.09 3.94
N THR A 57 -11.80 -8.78 4.01
CA THR A 57 -13.15 -8.20 3.91
C THR A 57 -13.82 -8.49 2.58
N CYS A 58 -13.06 -8.46 1.48
CA CYS A 58 -13.51 -8.80 0.14
C CYS A 58 -14.00 -10.24 0.10
N HIS A 59 -13.22 -11.17 0.65
CA HIS A 59 -13.62 -12.58 0.70
C HIS A 59 -14.87 -12.81 1.56
N SER A 60 -14.94 -12.18 2.74
CA SER A 60 -16.12 -12.27 3.62
C SER A 60 -17.39 -11.69 3.00
N ALA A 61 -17.26 -10.72 2.07
CA ALA A 61 -18.37 -10.15 1.32
C ALA A 61 -18.78 -11.00 0.10
N GLY A 62 -18.17 -12.18 -0.11
CA GLY A 62 -18.42 -13.04 -1.28
C GLY A 62 -17.61 -12.66 -2.52
N GLY A 63 -16.65 -11.74 -2.40
CA GLY A 63 -15.69 -11.43 -3.44
C GLY A 63 -14.62 -12.52 -3.59
N MET A 64 -14.02 -12.58 -4.77
CA MET A 64 -12.98 -13.56 -5.11
C MET A 64 -11.62 -12.90 -5.31
N LYS A 65 -11.58 -11.63 -5.69
CA LYS A 65 -10.34 -10.94 -6.01
C LYS A 65 -10.35 -9.48 -5.58
N LEU A 66 -9.30 -9.07 -4.89
CA LEU A 66 -9.00 -7.67 -4.60
C LEU A 66 -7.89 -7.19 -5.54
N MET A 67 -8.12 -6.06 -6.20
CA MET A 67 -7.12 -5.36 -7.01
C MET A 67 -6.88 -3.98 -6.44
N HIS A 68 -5.69 -3.42 -6.67
CA HIS A 68 -5.40 -2.04 -6.33
C HIS A 68 -4.79 -1.29 -7.51
N LYS A 69 -5.06 0.00 -7.61
CA LYS A 69 -4.48 0.91 -8.59
C LYS A 69 -4.02 2.17 -7.88
N ILE A 70 -2.72 2.48 -8.00
CA ILE A 70 -2.17 3.74 -7.51
C ILE A 70 -2.63 4.85 -8.46
N LEU A 71 -3.23 5.89 -7.90
CA LEU A 71 -3.63 7.10 -8.60
C LEU A 71 -2.47 8.09 -8.54
N ILE A 72 -2.13 8.65 -9.70
CA ILE A 72 -1.01 9.57 -9.86
C ILE A 72 -1.59 10.93 -10.28
N SER A 73 -1.09 12.02 -9.70
CA SER A 73 -1.41 13.39 -10.09
C SER A 73 -1.01 13.65 -11.54
N GLU A 74 -1.93 14.19 -12.33
CA GLU A 74 -1.64 14.62 -13.71
C GLU A 74 -0.62 15.78 -13.77
N TYR A 75 -0.47 16.53 -12.67
CA TYR A 75 0.37 17.74 -12.62
C TYR A 75 1.77 17.49 -12.05
N SER A 76 1.92 16.55 -11.12
CA SER A 76 3.16 16.36 -10.35
C SER A 76 3.79 14.97 -10.47
N ASN A 77 3.14 14.02 -11.14
CA ASN A 77 3.53 12.60 -11.16
C ASN A 77 3.66 11.97 -9.76
N GLU A 78 3.14 12.62 -8.72
CA GLU A 78 3.12 12.08 -7.37
C GLU A 78 1.89 11.20 -7.14
N PRO A 79 2.00 10.11 -6.35
CA PRO A 79 0.86 9.30 -5.99
C PRO A 79 -0.08 10.11 -5.10
N THR A 80 -1.34 10.28 -5.52
CA THR A 80 -2.40 11.02 -4.81
C THR A 80 -3.35 10.12 -4.04
N GLY A 81 -3.40 8.84 -4.38
CA GLY A 81 -4.28 7.90 -3.72
C GLY A 81 -4.12 6.48 -4.25
N VAL A 82 -4.91 5.56 -3.70
CA VAL A 82 -5.01 4.17 -4.13
C VAL A 82 -6.46 3.77 -4.17
N LEU A 83 -6.90 3.27 -5.32
CA LEU A 83 -8.21 2.65 -5.49
C LEU A 83 -8.06 1.15 -5.32
N PHE A 84 -8.77 0.58 -4.35
CA PHE A 84 -8.95 -0.85 -4.16
C PHE A 84 -10.32 -1.28 -4.69
N THR A 85 -10.37 -2.37 -5.44
CA THR A 85 -11.61 -2.89 -6.02
C THR A 85 -11.73 -4.37 -5.68
N CYS A 86 -12.79 -4.72 -4.96
CA CYS A 86 -13.18 -6.10 -4.70
C CYS A 86 -14.15 -6.56 -5.79
N THR A 87 -13.82 -7.68 -6.43
CA THR A 87 -14.57 -8.26 -7.56
C THR A 87 -14.97 -9.70 -7.28
N GLY A 88 -16.06 -10.14 -7.91
CA GLY A 88 -16.47 -11.53 -7.93
C GLY A 88 -15.64 -12.38 -8.89
N GLU A 89 -16.20 -13.50 -9.34
CA GLU A 89 -15.57 -14.35 -10.36
C GLU A 89 -15.37 -13.61 -11.69
N ASP A 90 -16.38 -12.82 -12.08
CA ASP A 90 -16.29 -11.86 -13.17
C ASP A 90 -15.68 -10.56 -12.66
N LEU A 91 -14.58 -10.11 -13.29
CA LEU A 91 -13.90 -8.85 -12.96
C LEU A 91 -14.76 -7.61 -13.20
N ASN A 92 -15.85 -7.73 -13.98
CA ASN A 92 -16.81 -6.66 -14.19
C ASN A 92 -17.85 -6.57 -13.05
N TYR A 93 -17.98 -7.61 -12.24
CA TYR A 93 -18.85 -7.59 -11.06
C TYR A 93 -18.09 -7.04 -9.86
N VAL A 94 -18.31 -5.75 -9.57
CA VAL A 94 -17.73 -5.06 -8.41
C VAL A 94 -18.60 -5.29 -7.19
N VAL A 95 -18.04 -5.91 -6.15
CA VAL A 95 -18.68 -6.08 -4.84
C VAL A 95 -18.63 -4.77 -4.08
N PHE A 96 -17.45 -4.17 -4.00
CA PHE A 96 -17.25 -2.82 -3.46
C PHE A 96 -15.90 -2.25 -3.95
N SER A 97 -15.75 -0.94 -3.79
CA SER A 97 -14.49 -0.24 -4.03
C SER A 97 -14.18 0.73 -2.88
N CYS A 98 -12.89 0.89 -2.57
CA CYS A 98 -12.40 1.79 -1.54
C CYS A 98 -11.31 2.68 -2.12
N LEU A 99 -11.43 4.00 -1.95
CA LEU A 99 -10.44 4.98 -2.41
C LEU A 99 -9.78 5.64 -1.21
N PHE A 100 -8.47 5.48 -1.08
CA PHE A 100 -7.69 6.11 -0.02
C PHE A 100 -6.78 7.17 -0.62
N SER A 101 -6.73 8.34 0.01
CA SER A 101 -5.80 9.40 -0.36
C SER A 101 -4.42 9.12 0.24
N THR A 102 -3.35 9.53 -0.43
CA THR A 102 -2.01 9.60 0.17
C THR A 102 -1.74 10.95 0.82
N ASN A 103 -2.63 11.94 0.64
CA ASN A 103 -2.57 13.21 1.35
C ASN A 103 -3.14 13.00 2.74
N VAL A 104 -2.28 12.63 3.68
CA VAL A 104 -2.51 12.80 5.13
C VAL A 104 -2.78 14.29 5.30
N GLY A 105 -4.04 14.63 5.60
CA GLY A 105 -4.58 15.98 5.47
C GLY A 105 -3.62 17.05 5.96
N SER A 106 -3.34 18.03 5.09
CA SER A 106 -2.92 19.35 5.52
C SER A 106 -4.06 19.94 6.36
N LEU A 107 -3.94 19.86 7.68
CA LEU A 107 -4.62 20.73 8.63
C LEU A 107 -3.57 21.69 9.19
#